data_AF-A0A4P6MPJ0-F1
#
_entry.id   AF-A0A4P6MPJ0-F1
#
_cell.length_a   1.000
_cell.length_b   1.000
_cell.length_c   1.000
_cell.angle_alpha   90.00
_cell.angle_beta   90.00
_cell.angle_gamma   90.00
#
_symmetry.space_group_name_H-M   'P 1'
#
loop_
_entity.id
_entity.type
_entity.pdbx_description
1 polymer ?
#
loop_
_entity_poly.entity_id
_entity_poly.type
_entity_poly.pdbx_seq_one_letter_code
_entity_poly.pdbx_strand_id
1 'polypeptide(L)'
;MKFKPINDTSTIEMVKADTDLKIVSSKKTYDTQNQYSNRERSTIRTETNIKTINITLSFLIMFVSLFFIASSFFKIPPFNEKNYIGYVVVFSFCAFIFFALGIKNAIEKRAWKKAIELNGASRNMGDYALNNTFHIAYRSIILKNINLTWILVFILTYVGVITAVIYGLYNIGKVDFELDVFGGKIITNLDFAKWLDSAFGNTLLFCLISVLSMSALIVFYVIMRLVDKKRLSDLENYLGDRSVQIHEQIQKAKKDRNRAWGIAYAVLVILTILIPLALIVFAIWRAIRRKKVKLIK
;
A
#
# COMPACT_ATOMS: atom_id res chain seq x y z
N MET A 1 -66.36 49.10 -10.66
CA MET A 1 -65.73 48.55 -11.88
C MET A 1 -64.80 47.43 -11.47
N LYS A 2 -65.11 46.18 -11.85
CA LYS A 2 -64.30 44.98 -11.52
C LYS A 2 -63.34 44.72 -12.69
N PHE A 3 -62.04 44.76 -12.41
CA PHE A 3 -61.01 44.39 -13.39
C PHE A 3 -61.04 42.87 -13.61
N LYS A 4 -61.16 42.45 -14.88
CA LYS A 4 -60.92 41.05 -15.29
C LYS A 4 -59.42 40.89 -15.59
N PRO A 5 -58.79 39.77 -15.18
CA PRO A 5 -57.42 39.47 -15.55
C PRO A 5 -57.29 39.17 -17.06
N ILE A 6 -56.18 39.62 -17.66
CA ILE A 6 -55.88 39.63 -19.11
C ILE A 6 -55.31 38.30 -19.63
N ASN A 7 -55.11 37.29 -18.78
CA ASN A 7 -54.49 36.03 -19.21
C ASN A 7 -55.48 34.87 -19.13
N ASP A 8 -56.17 34.64 -20.25
CA ASP A 8 -56.88 33.40 -20.53
C ASP A 8 -55.82 32.31 -20.84
N THR A 9 -55.66 31.35 -19.92
CA THR A 9 -54.72 30.22 -20.03
C THR A 9 -55.36 28.98 -20.66
N SER A 10 -56.52 29.11 -21.31
CA SER A 10 -57.23 27.98 -21.93
C SER A 10 -56.56 27.37 -23.18
N THR A 11 -55.46 27.96 -23.66
CA THR A 11 -54.63 27.40 -24.75
C THR A 11 -53.16 27.33 -24.37
N ILE A 12 -52.85 26.73 -23.21
CA ILE A 12 -51.55 26.08 -23.04
C ILE A 12 -51.69 24.67 -23.61
N GLU A 13 -51.46 24.52 -24.91
CA GLU A 13 -51.10 23.22 -25.45
C GLU A 13 -49.79 22.80 -24.78
N MET A 14 -49.92 22.01 -23.71
CA MET A 14 -48.82 21.14 -23.29
C MET A 14 -48.60 20.16 -24.43
N VAL A 15 -47.72 20.54 -25.35
CA VAL A 15 -47.01 19.59 -26.21
C VAL A 15 -46.24 18.68 -25.27
N LYS A 16 -46.90 17.59 -24.85
CA LYS A 16 -46.26 16.47 -24.21
C LYS A 16 -45.21 15.97 -25.19
N ALA A 17 -43.95 16.28 -24.92
CA ALA A 17 -42.79 15.58 -25.46
C ALA A 17 -42.73 14.15 -24.89
N ASP A 18 -43.82 13.38 -25.01
CA ASP A 18 -43.90 11.98 -24.62
C ASP A 18 -43.37 11.06 -25.73
N THR A 19 -42.96 11.61 -26.88
CA THR A 19 -42.41 10.85 -28.01
C THR A 19 -40.90 10.58 -27.92
N ASP A 20 -40.14 11.35 -27.13
CA ASP A 20 -38.69 11.15 -27.01
C ASP A 20 -38.29 10.20 -25.86
N LEU A 21 -39.20 9.89 -24.93
CA LEU A 21 -38.92 8.96 -23.82
C LEU A 21 -39.15 7.49 -24.16
N LYS A 22 -39.84 7.17 -25.28
CA LYS A 22 -40.08 5.78 -25.69
C LYS A 22 -38.96 5.16 -26.54
N ILE A 23 -37.98 5.93 -27.02
CA ILE A 23 -36.84 5.39 -27.77
C ILE A 23 -35.75 4.83 -26.82
N VAL A 24 -35.75 5.20 -25.54
CA VAL A 24 -34.73 4.77 -24.56
C VAL A 24 -35.01 3.38 -23.96
N SER A 25 -36.21 2.80 -24.15
CA SER A 25 -36.56 1.50 -23.56
C SER A 25 -36.28 0.28 -24.46
N SER A 26 -35.87 0.48 -25.72
CA SER A 26 -35.30 -0.63 -26.50
C SER A 26 -33.84 -0.81 -26.06
N LYS A 27 -33.64 -1.59 -25.00
CA LYS A 27 -32.34 -2.15 -24.60
C LYS A 27 -31.89 -3.14 -25.70
N LYS A 28 -31.62 -2.66 -26.92
CA LYS A 28 -30.65 -3.33 -27.77
C LYS A 28 -29.32 -3.13 -27.06
N THR A 29 -28.85 -4.19 -26.42
CA THR A 29 -27.47 -4.31 -25.95
C THR A 29 -26.60 -4.22 -27.19
N TYR A 30 -26.33 -3.00 -27.68
CA TYR A 30 -25.33 -2.79 -28.72
C TYR A 30 -24.04 -3.39 -28.18
N ASP A 31 -23.41 -4.24 -28.98
CA ASP A 31 -22.15 -4.86 -28.65
C ASP A 31 -21.08 -3.76 -28.57
N THR A 32 -20.98 -3.17 -27.39
CA THR A 32 -20.04 -2.09 -27.05
C THR A 32 -18.61 -2.51 -27.35
N GLN A 33 -18.31 -3.82 -27.47
CA GLN A 33 -16.95 -4.27 -27.77
C GLN A 33 -16.48 -3.85 -29.16
N ASN A 34 -17.37 -3.73 -30.15
CA ASN A 34 -16.97 -3.46 -31.55
C ASN A 34 -16.84 -1.97 -31.92
N GLN A 35 -17.12 -1.06 -30.98
CA GLN A 35 -16.99 0.39 -31.18
C GLN A 35 -15.64 0.98 -30.69
N TYR A 36 -14.78 0.14 -30.11
CA TYR A 36 -13.46 0.54 -29.62
C TYR A 36 -12.37 0.23 -30.64
N SER A 37 -11.41 1.15 -30.80
CA SER A 37 -10.18 0.87 -31.54
C SER A 37 -9.46 -0.34 -30.90
N ASN A 38 -8.79 -1.16 -31.71
CA ASN A 38 -8.07 -2.36 -31.24
C ASN A 38 -7.12 -2.06 -30.07
N ARG A 39 -6.56 -0.84 -30.02
CA ARG A 39 -5.70 -0.38 -28.92
C ARG A 39 -6.48 -0.09 -27.63
N GLU A 40 -7.59 0.64 -27.69
CA GLU A 40 -8.46 0.91 -26.53
C GLU A 40 -8.96 -0.39 -25.88
N ARG A 41 -9.33 -1.36 -26.72
CA ARG A 41 -9.75 -2.70 -26.29
C ARG A 41 -8.62 -3.42 -25.54
N SER A 42 -7.37 -3.28 -25.97
CA SER A 42 -6.20 -3.88 -25.32
C SER A 42 -5.94 -3.28 -23.92
N THR A 43 -6.06 -1.96 -23.77
CA THR A 43 -5.86 -1.29 -22.48
C THR A 43 -6.98 -1.64 -21.49
N ILE A 44 -8.24 -1.67 -21.95
CA ILE A 44 -9.38 -2.09 -21.13
C ILE A 44 -9.25 -3.55 -20.68
N ARG A 45 -8.77 -4.44 -21.56
CA ARG A 45 -8.49 -5.85 -21.22
C ARG A 45 -7.38 -5.96 -20.18
N THR A 46 -6.27 -5.26 -20.37
CA THR A 46 -5.15 -5.25 -19.43
C THR A 46 -5.57 -4.76 -18.05
N GLU A 47 -6.34 -3.67 -17.97
CA GLU A 47 -6.82 -3.13 -16.70
C GLU A 47 -7.80 -4.08 -16.00
N THR A 48 -8.68 -4.71 -16.76
CA THR A 48 -9.63 -5.71 -16.25
C THR A 48 -8.91 -6.96 -15.75
N ASN A 49 -7.87 -7.40 -16.46
CA ASN A 49 -7.06 -8.55 -16.07
C ASN A 49 -6.26 -8.26 -14.80
N ILE A 50 -5.62 -7.10 -14.68
CA ILE A 50 -4.90 -6.71 -13.45
C ILE A 50 -5.84 -6.68 -12.25
N LYS A 51 -7.02 -6.08 -12.38
CA LYS A 51 -8.03 -6.07 -11.30
C LYS A 51 -8.49 -7.48 -10.96
N THR A 52 -8.66 -8.35 -11.95
CA THR A 52 -9.06 -9.75 -11.72
C THR A 52 -7.96 -10.53 -11.00
N ILE A 53 -6.70 -10.39 -11.43
CA ILE A 53 -5.55 -11.01 -10.79
C ILE A 53 -5.44 -10.56 -9.33
N ASN A 54 -5.57 -9.25 -9.06
CA ASN A 54 -5.53 -8.74 -7.69
C ASN A 54 -6.67 -9.28 -6.82
N ILE A 55 -7.90 -9.38 -7.36
CA ILE A 55 -9.02 -10.00 -6.64
C ILE A 55 -8.70 -11.47 -6.32
N THR A 56 -8.28 -12.24 -7.31
CA THR A 56 -7.96 -13.66 -7.15
C THR A 56 -6.84 -13.87 -6.14
N LEU A 57 -5.76 -13.08 -6.22
CA LEU A 57 -4.64 -13.16 -5.31
C LEU A 57 -5.05 -12.79 -3.88
N SER A 58 -5.83 -11.72 -3.70
CA SER A 58 -6.33 -11.32 -2.38
C SER A 58 -7.20 -12.40 -1.74
N PHE A 59 -8.12 -13.00 -2.49
CA PHE A 59 -8.94 -14.10 -1.96
C PHE A 59 -8.13 -15.37 -1.73
N LEU A 60 -7.17 -15.70 -2.59
CA LEU A 60 -6.30 -16.87 -2.40
C LEU A 60 -5.51 -16.75 -1.10
N ILE A 61 -4.88 -15.60 -0.84
CA ILE A 61 -4.15 -15.37 0.42
C ILE A 61 -5.09 -15.41 1.62
N MET A 62 -6.30 -14.86 1.50
CA MET A 62 -7.32 -14.97 2.54
C MET A 62 -7.65 -16.44 2.85
N PHE A 63 -7.87 -17.28 1.84
CA PHE A 63 -8.15 -18.72 2.03
C PHE A 63 -6.97 -19.47 2.64
N VAL A 64 -5.75 -19.18 2.22
CA VAL A 64 -4.53 -19.73 2.84
C VAL A 64 -4.44 -19.32 4.31
N SER A 65 -4.74 -18.07 4.64
CA SER A 65 -4.73 -17.58 6.01
C SER A 65 -5.81 -18.26 6.86
N LEU A 66 -7.03 -18.45 6.32
CA LEU A 66 -8.10 -19.21 6.98
C LEU A 66 -7.71 -20.68 7.19
N PHE A 67 -7.03 -21.29 6.22
CA PHE A 67 -6.51 -22.65 6.35
C PHE A 67 -5.48 -22.77 7.49
N PHE A 68 -4.60 -21.79 7.64
CA PHE A 68 -3.65 -21.74 8.77
C PHE A 68 -4.34 -21.52 10.12
N ILE A 69 -5.40 -20.70 10.18
CA ILE A 69 -6.22 -20.55 11.39
C ILE A 69 -6.86 -21.89 11.77
N ALA A 70 -7.48 -22.58 10.81
CA ALA A 70 -8.08 -23.89 11.04
C ALA A 70 -7.02 -24.91 11.50
N SER A 71 -5.88 -24.98 10.81
CA SER A 71 -4.78 -25.88 11.17
C SER A 71 -4.23 -25.61 12.57
N SER A 72 -4.15 -24.33 12.97
CA SER A 72 -3.73 -23.93 14.32
C SER A 72 -4.79 -24.28 15.38
N PHE A 73 -6.08 -24.24 15.05
CA PHE A 73 -7.16 -24.63 15.96
C PHE A 73 -7.19 -26.14 16.20
N PHE A 74 -6.95 -26.93 15.14
CA PHE A 74 -6.84 -28.39 15.20
C PHE A 74 -5.47 -28.91 15.70
N LYS A 75 -4.55 -28.01 16.06
CA LYS A 75 -3.20 -28.33 16.57
C LYS A 75 -2.40 -29.27 15.64
N ILE A 76 -2.59 -29.14 14.34
CA ILE A 76 -1.85 -29.92 13.34
C ILE A 76 -0.40 -29.40 13.33
N PRO A 77 0.64 -30.26 13.36
CA PRO A 77 2.03 -29.84 13.21
C PRO A 77 2.21 -28.94 11.97
N PRO A 78 2.91 -27.80 12.06
CA PRO A 78 3.83 -27.35 13.13
C PRO A 78 3.18 -26.58 14.30
N PHE A 79 1.86 -26.45 14.38
CA PHE A 79 1.17 -25.56 15.33
C PHE A 79 0.83 -26.21 16.69
N ASN A 80 1.57 -27.23 17.11
CA ASN A 80 1.26 -28.05 18.29
C ASN A 80 1.84 -27.47 19.62
N GLU A 81 2.36 -26.25 19.59
CA GLU A 81 3.06 -25.64 20.74
C GLU A 81 2.19 -24.71 21.60
N LYS A 82 2.69 -24.38 22.81
CA LYS A 82 2.05 -23.50 23.83
C LYS A 82 1.56 -22.14 23.30
N ASN A 83 2.09 -21.66 22.17
CA ASN A 83 1.83 -20.31 21.63
C ASN A 83 0.85 -20.28 20.43
N TYR A 84 -0.10 -21.22 20.35
CA TYR A 84 -1.11 -21.28 19.27
C TYR A 84 -1.93 -19.98 19.11
N ILE A 85 -2.17 -19.25 20.19
CA ILE A 85 -2.97 -18.01 20.19
C ILE A 85 -2.32 -16.93 19.31
N GLY A 86 -0.99 -16.81 19.35
CA GLY A 86 -0.26 -15.83 18.54
C GLY A 86 -0.45 -16.04 17.05
N TYR A 87 -0.35 -17.30 16.60
CA TYR A 87 -0.58 -17.67 15.20
C TYR A 87 -2.01 -17.37 14.76
N VAL A 88 -3.00 -17.73 15.58
CA VAL A 88 -4.42 -17.46 15.28
C VAL A 88 -4.66 -15.95 15.12
N VAL A 89 -4.12 -15.12 16.01
CA VAL A 89 -4.29 -13.65 15.93
C VAL A 89 -3.65 -13.09 14.66
N VAL A 90 -2.41 -13.48 14.36
CA VAL A 90 -1.68 -12.99 13.17
C VAL A 90 -2.39 -13.40 11.89
N PHE A 91 -2.78 -14.67 11.75
CA PHE A 91 -3.47 -15.15 10.56
C PHE A 91 -4.90 -14.60 10.44
N SER A 92 -5.58 -14.33 11.56
CA SER A 92 -6.91 -13.68 11.54
C SER A 92 -6.82 -12.25 11.04
N PHE A 93 -5.83 -11.50 11.54
CA PHE A 93 -5.58 -10.13 11.09
C PHE A 93 -5.20 -10.08 9.60
N CYS A 94 -4.35 -11.01 9.17
CA CYS A 94 -3.97 -11.18 7.77
C CYS A 94 -5.21 -11.48 6.89
N ALA A 95 -6.04 -12.45 7.28
CA ALA A 95 -7.27 -12.81 6.55
C ALA A 95 -8.20 -11.61 6.40
N PHE A 96 -8.38 -10.82 7.47
CA PHE A 96 -9.22 -9.62 7.45
C PHE A 96 -8.71 -8.55 6.48
N ILE A 97 -7.40 -8.27 6.48
CA ILE A 97 -6.80 -7.30 5.55
C ILE A 97 -7.01 -7.73 4.10
N PHE A 98 -6.73 -9.00 3.79
CA PHE A 98 -6.85 -9.49 2.43
C PHE A 98 -8.30 -9.59 1.95
N PHE A 99 -9.24 -9.84 2.87
CA PHE A 99 -10.67 -9.73 2.59
C PHE A 99 -11.08 -8.30 2.22
N ALA A 100 -10.68 -7.31 3.03
CA ALA A 100 -10.98 -5.90 2.77
C ALA A 100 -10.38 -5.43 1.43
N LEU A 101 -9.14 -5.82 1.13
CA LEU A 101 -8.49 -5.54 -0.16
C LEU A 101 -9.21 -6.22 -1.34
N GLY A 102 -9.64 -7.47 -1.17
CA GLY A 102 -10.41 -8.22 -2.17
C GLY A 102 -11.73 -7.52 -2.51
N ILE A 103 -12.49 -7.10 -1.50
CA ILE A 103 -13.74 -6.34 -1.67
C ILE A 103 -13.49 -5.01 -2.38
N LYS A 104 -12.49 -4.25 -1.93
CA LYS A 104 -12.15 -2.96 -2.56
C LYS A 104 -11.87 -3.13 -4.06
N ASN A 105 -11.03 -4.10 -4.42
CA ASN A 105 -10.69 -4.37 -5.82
C ASN A 105 -11.92 -4.85 -6.62
N ALA A 106 -12.83 -5.60 -6.00
CA ALA A 106 -14.08 -6.04 -6.64
C ALA A 106 -15.02 -4.86 -6.93
N ILE A 107 -15.15 -3.90 -5.99
CA ILE A 107 -15.93 -2.67 -6.19
C ILE A 107 -15.33 -1.86 -7.34
N GLU A 108 -14.02 -1.65 -7.35
CA GLU A 108 -13.33 -0.91 -8.41
C GLU A 108 -13.45 -1.59 -9.80
N LYS A 109 -13.52 -2.93 -9.85
CA LYS A 109 -13.78 -3.67 -11.09
C LYS A 109 -15.21 -3.44 -11.58
N ARG A 110 -16.20 -3.45 -10.69
CA ARG A 110 -17.60 -3.15 -11.04
C ARG A 110 -17.77 -1.71 -11.50
N ALA A 111 -17.15 -0.75 -10.80
CA ALA A 111 -17.16 0.66 -11.20
C ALA A 111 -16.55 0.87 -12.59
N TRP A 112 -15.45 0.18 -12.88
CA TRP A 112 -14.81 0.22 -14.20
C TRP A 112 -15.71 -0.35 -15.31
N LYS A 113 -16.37 -1.49 -15.05
CA LYS A 113 -17.33 -2.07 -16.00
C LYS A 113 -18.49 -1.11 -16.30
N LYS A 114 -19.05 -0.49 -15.27
CA LYS A 114 -20.12 0.51 -15.41
C LYS A 114 -19.66 1.75 -16.20
N ALA A 115 -18.43 2.21 -15.98
CA ALA A 115 -17.86 3.31 -16.75
C ALA A 115 -17.72 2.96 -18.24
N ILE A 116 -17.27 1.74 -18.56
CA ILE A 116 -17.17 1.26 -19.96
C ILE A 116 -18.56 1.18 -20.62
N GLU A 117 -19.56 0.67 -19.91
CA GLU A 117 -20.93 0.55 -20.42
C GLU A 117 -21.57 1.92 -20.69
N LEU A 118 -21.41 2.86 -19.75
CA LEU A 118 -21.89 4.24 -19.90
C LEU A 118 -21.19 4.94 -21.08
N ASN A 119 -19.90 4.70 -21.27
CA ASN A 119 -19.12 5.28 -22.36
C ASN A 119 -19.56 4.79 -23.75
N GLY A 120 -19.95 3.52 -23.89
CA GLY A 120 -20.55 3.02 -25.12
C GLY A 120 -21.85 3.75 -25.48
N ALA A 121 -22.63 4.15 -24.47
CA ALA A 121 -23.83 4.96 -24.66
C ALA A 121 -23.52 6.44 -24.97
N SER A 122 -22.57 7.06 -24.26
CA SER A 122 -22.21 8.48 -24.42
C SER A 122 -21.43 8.79 -25.71
N ARG A 123 -20.64 7.84 -26.23
CA ARG A 123 -19.98 7.99 -27.54
C ARG A 123 -20.99 8.16 -28.68
N ASN A 124 -22.13 7.48 -28.61
CA ASN A 124 -23.22 7.64 -29.57
C ASN A 124 -23.93 9.02 -29.43
N MET A 125 -23.73 9.71 -28.30
CA MET A 125 -24.30 11.03 -28.00
C MET A 125 -23.29 12.19 -28.16
N GLY A 126 -22.05 11.90 -28.57
CA GLY A 126 -21.02 12.92 -28.81
C GLY A 126 -20.39 13.53 -27.56
N ASP A 127 -20.66 12.98 -26.37
CA ASP A 127 -20.24 13.57 -25.10
C ASP A 127 -18.93 12.93 -24.58
N TYR A 128 -17.90 13.75 -24.37
CA TYR A 128 -16.50 13.34 -24.12
C TYR A 128 -16.20 13.06 -22.63
N ALA A 129 -17.18 12.52 -21.88
CA ALA A 129 -17.06 12.22 -20.45
C ALA A 129 -15.91 11.23 -20.11
N LEU A 130 -15.43 10.48 -21.10
CA LEU A 130 -14.33 9.52 -21.02
C LEU A 130 -13.02 10.15 -20.51
N ASN A 131 -12.75 11.40 -20.86
CA ASN A 131 -11.45 12.03 -20.57
C ASN A 131 -11.19 12.08 -19.05
N ASN A 132 -12.21 12.40 -18.24
CA ASN A 132 -12.04 12.60 -16.81
C ASN A 132 -11.72 11.30 -16.02
N THR A 133 -12.35 10.17 -16.36
CA THR A 133 -12.09 8.90 -15.67
C THR A 133 -10.69 8.34 -15.97
N PHE A 134 -10.21 8.48 -17.21
CA PHE A 134 -8.84 8.12 -17.58
C PHE A 134 -7.82 9.03 -16.88
N HIS A 135 -8.08 10.34 -16.77
CA HIS A 135 -7.24 11.27 -15.99
C HIS A 135 -7.15 10.89 -14.51
N ILE A 136 -8.27 10.54 -13.88
CA ILE A 136 -8.31 10.11 -12.47
C ILE A 136 -7.52 8.82 -12.28
N ALA A 137 -7.68 7.85 -13.19
CA ALA A 137 -6.93 6.60 -13.14
C ALA A 137 -5.42 6.83 -13.32
N TYR A 138 -5.02 7.66 -14.29
CA TYR A 138 -3.61 8.01 -14.55
C TYR A 138 -2.96 8.71 -13.34
N ARG A 139 -3.63 9.72 -12.78
CA ARG A 139 -3.19 10.41 -11.55
C ARG A 139 -3.08 9.45 -10.35
N SER A 140 -4.04 8.55 -10.19
CA SER A 140 -4.05 7.56 -9.10
C SER A 140 -2.86 6.60 -9.19
N ILE A 141 -2.54 6.10 -10.39
CA ILE A 141 -1.39 5.20 -10.61
C ILE A 141 -0.08 5.90 -10.24
N ILE A 142 0.12 7.14 -10.68
CA ILE A 142 1.36 7.88 -10.40
C ILE A 142 1.51 8.18 -8.91
N LEU A 143 0.44 8.59 -8.23
CA LEU A 143 0.47 8.85 -6.78
C LEU A 143 0.66 7.57 -5.97
N LYS A 144 0.07 6.44 -6.40
CA LYS A 144 0.26 5.12 -5.79
C LYS A 144 1.73 4.70 -5.83
N ASN A 145 2.42 4.95 -6.95
CA ASN A 145 3.84 4.60 -7.09
C ASN A 145 4.74 5.32 -6.08
N ILE A 146 4.45 6.59 -5.78
CA ILE A 146 5.19 7.36 -4.77
C ILE A 146 4.97 6.74 -3.39
N ASN A 147 3.71 6.46 -3.04
CA ASN A 147 3.38 5.84 -1.75
C ASN A 147 4.04 4.46 -1.61
N LEU A 148 4.00 3.62 -2.65
CA LEU A 148 4.67 2.31 -2.64
C LEU A 148 6.17 2.44 -2.46
N THR A 149 6.79 3.43 -3.09
CA THR A 149 8.24 3.68 -2.95
C THR A 149 8.58 4.07 -1.52
N TRP A 150 7.80 4.95 -0.90
CA TRP A 150 8.03 5.32 0.50
C TRP A 150 7.78 4.16 1.45
N ILE A 151 6.68 3.41 1.29
CA ILE A 151 6.41 2.20 2.09
C ILE A 151 7.58 1.21 2.00
N LEU A 152 8.13 1.00 0.80
CA LEU A 152 9.32 0.18 0.62
C LEU A 152 10.51 0.72 1.41
N VAL A 153 10.81 2.02 1.29
CA VAL A 153 11.90 2.67 2.03
C VAL A 153 11.71 2.51 3.54
N PHE A 154 10.50 2.71 4.05
CA PHE A 154 10.18 2.48 5.46
C PHE A 154 10.46 1.02 5.86
N ILE A 155 9.91 0.05 5.14
CA ILE A 155 10.10 -1.37 5.47
C ILE A 155 11.60 -1.72 5.45
N LEU A 156 12.34 -1.33 4.42
CA LEU A 156 13.76 -1.61 4.30
C LEU A 156 14.59 -0.95 5.40
N THR A 157 14.32 0.31 5.75
CA THR A 157 15.04 0.99 6.83
C THR A 157 14.75 0.33 8.17
N TYR A 158 13.49 0.11 8.53
CA TYR A 158 13.15 -0.41 9.86
C TYR A 158 13.51 -1.89 10.02
N VAL A 159 13.15 -2.74 9.06
CA VAL A 159 13.52 -4.17 9.09
C VAL A 159 15.03 -4.30 8.97
N GLY A 160 15.67 -3.55 8.08
CA GLY A 160 17.13 -3.56 7.90
C GLY A 160 17.89 -3.13 9.15
N VAL A 161 17.48 -2.04 9.81
CA VAL A 161 18.08 -1.58 11.08
C VAL A 161 17.87 -2.62 12.18
N ILE A 162 16.66 -3.17 12.33
CA ILE A 162 16.39 -4.21 13.33
C ILE A 162 17.25 -5.46 13.09
N THR A 163 17.30 -5.95 11.86
CA THR A 163 18.12 -7.12 11.50
C THR A 163 19.61 -6.86 11.72
N ALA A 164 20.10 -5.66 11.38
CA ALA A 164 21.49 -5.27 11.60
C ALA A 164 21.83 -5.16 13.10
N VAL A 165 20.93 -4.61 13.90
CA VAL A 165 21.07 -4.52 15.36
C VAL A 165 21.13 -5.93 15.95
N ILE A 166 20.17 -6.80 15.61
CA ILE A 166 20.13 -8.19 16.11
C ILE A 166 21.41 -8.94 15.73
N TYR A 167 21.84 -8.86 14.47
CA TYR A 167 23.06 -9.50 14.02
C TYR A 167 24.32 -8.93 14.71
N GLY A 168 24.37 -7.61 14.89
CA GLY A 168 25.46 -6.95 15.59
C GLY A 168 25.56 -7.39 17.06
N LEU A 169 24.45 -7.41 17.79
CA LEU A 169 24.37 -7.92 19.16
C LEU A 169 24.76 -9.40 19.25
N TYR A 170 24.33 -10.22 18.28
CA TYR A 170 24.71 -11.62 18.21
C TYR A 170 26.23 -11.80 18.04
N ASN A 171 26.86 -11.01 17.18
CA ASN A 171 28.30 -11.08 16.91
C ASN A 171 29.16 -10.53 18.06
N ILE A 172 28.64 -9.56 18.83
CA ILE A 172 29.29 -9.08 20.06
C ILE A 172 29.35 -10.21 21.12
N GLY A 173 28.36 -11.10 21.13
CA GLY A 173 28.35 -12.28 21.98
C GLY A 173 28.23 -11.94 23.46
N LYS A 174 29.33 -12.04 24.20
CA LYS A 174 29.37 -11.75 25.65
C LYS A 174 29.95 -10.38 25.91
N VAL A 175 29.23 -9.59 26.68
CA VAL A 175 29.75 -8.33 27.21
C VAL A 175 29.83 -8.44 28.72
N ASP A 176 31.05 -8.37 29.23
CA ASP A 176 31.34 -8.37 30.65
C ASP A 176 31.35 -6.91 31.12
N PHE A 177 30.34 -6.54 31.91
CA PHE A 177 30.31 -5.24 32.57
C PHE A 177 30.76 -5.40 34.02
N GLU A 178 31.94 -4.84 34.33
CA GLU A 178 32.38 -4.62 35.70
C GLU A 178 31.87 -3.25 36.18
N LEU A 179 30.88 -3.27 37.07
CA LEU A 179 30.33 -2.09 37.73
C LEU A 179 30.72 -2.13 39.21
N ASP A 180 31.63 -1.25 39.58
CA ASP A 180 32.13 -1.11 40.94
C ASP A 180 31.19 -0.15 41.71
N VAL A 181 30.28 -0.72 42.48
CA VAL A 181 29.23 0.00 43.21
C VAL A 181 29.45 -0.23 44.71
N PHE A 182 29.81 0.83 45.44
CA PHE A 182 29.98 0.83 46.90
C PHE A 182 30.86 -0.31 47.47
N GLY A 183 32.03 -0.57 46.88
CA GLY A 183 33.00 -1.54 47.40
C GLY A 183 32.64 -3.01 47.16
N GLY A 184 31.55 -3.29 46.43
CA GLY A 184 31.22 -4.61 45.90
C GLY A 184 31.37 -4.65 44.38
N LYS A 185 32.16 -5.62 43.87
CA LYS A 185 32.22 -5.93 42.43
C LYS A 185 30.92 -6.62 42.02
N ILE A 186 30.09 -5.96 41.22
CA ILE A 186 28.99 -6.61 40.51
C ILE A 186 29.49 -6.93 39.10
N ILE A 187 29.68 -8.22 38.82
CA ILE A 187 30.04 -8.75 37.50
C ILE A 187 28.75 -9.23 36.85
N THR A 188 28.23 -8.47 35.88
CA THR A 188 27.11 -8.94 35.05
C THR A 188 27.65 -9.44 33.71
N ASN A 189 27.57 -10.76 33.52
CA ASN A 189 27.84 -11.42 32.25
C ASN A 189 26.55 -11.46 31.42
N LEU A 190 26.44 -10.57 30.43
CA LEU A 190 25.33 -10.58 29.47
C LEU A 190 25.76 -11.37 28.24
N ASP A 191 25.19 -12.56 28.06
CA ASP A 191 25.38 -13.42 26.88
C ASP A 191 24.25 -13.13 25.89
N PHE A 192 24.46 -12.13 25.02
CA PHE A 192 23.46 -11.70 24.03
C PHE A 192 23.16 -12.81 23.02
N ALA A 193 24.15 -13.64 22.68
CA ALA A 193 23.95 -14.75 21.76
C ALA A 193 22.94 -15.77 22.32
N LYS A 194 23.11 -16.20 23.58
CA LYS A 194 22.14 -17.12 24.23
C LYS A 194 20.77 -16.50 24.40
N TRP A 195 20.71 -15.21 24.70
CA TRP A 195 19.42 -14.54 24.90
C TRP A 195 18.64 -14.39 23.60
N LEU A 196 19.35 -14.05 22.51
CA LEU A 196 18.76 -13.97 21.16
C LEU A 196 18.39 -15.35 20.62
N ASP A 197 19.22 -16.38 20.81
CA ASP A 197 18.88 -17.75 20.38
C ASP A 197 17.70 -18.33 21.19
N SER A 198 17.56 -17.97 22.46
CA SER A 198 16.35 -18.32 23.23
C SER A 198 15.08 -17.62 22.71
N ALA A 199 15.21 -16.36 22.26
CA ALA A 199 14.08 -15.58 21.77
C ALA A 199 13.65 -15.96 20.34
N PHE A 200 14.61 -16.25 19.45
CA PHE A 200 14.37 -16.50 18.02
C PHE A 200 14.55 -17.97 17.62
N GLY A 201 14.97 -18.84 18.55
CA GLY A 201 15.35 -20.23 18.30
C GLY A 201 16.72 -20.34 17.63
N ASN A 202 16.86 -19.74 16.45
CA ASN A 202 18.12 -19.63 15.72
C ASN A 202 18.24 -18.21 15.13
N THR A 203 19.05 -17.38 15.77
CA THR A 203 19.20 -15.95 15.42
C THR A 203 19.78 -15.78 14.02
N LEU A 204 20.75 -16.60 13.63
CA LEU A 204 21.36 -16.55 12.30
C LEU A 204 20.35 -16.88 11.20
N LEU A 205 19.53 -17.90 11.42
CA LEU A 205 18.48 -18.29 10.48
C LEU A 205 17.42 -17.19 10.38
N PHE A 206 17.04 -16.56 11.49
CA PHE A 206 16.12 -15.42 11.49
C PHE A 206 16.68 -14.23 10.70
N CYS A 207 17.94 -13.87 10.90
CA CYS A 207 18.61 -12.80 10.15
C CYS A 207 18.66 -13.13 8.65
N LEU A 208 18.99 -14.37 8.29
CA LEU A 208 19.06 -14.83 6.90
C LEU A 208 17.68 -14.74 6.22
N ILE A 209 16.62 -15.24 6.87
CA ILE A 209 15.25 -15.14 6.34
C ILE A 209 14.84 -13.67 6.18
N SER A 210 15.21 -12.80 7.12
CA SER A 210 14.91 -11.37 7.03
C SER A 210 15.59 -10.71 5.83
N VAL A 211 16.86 -11.02 5.57
CA VAL A 211 17.60 -10.51 4.40
C VAL A 211 17.02 -11.06 3.09
N LEU A 212 16.71 -12.36 3.03
CA LEU A 212 16.08 -12.96 1.85
C LEU A 212 14.70 -12.33 1.59
N SER A 213 13.89 -12.13 2.62
CA SER A 213 12.58 -11.47 2.53
C SER A 213 12.70 -10.04 1.97
N MET A 214 13.64 -9.23 2.50
CA MET A 214 13.90 -7.89 1.99
C MET A 214 14.34 -7.91 0.51
N SER A 215 15.21 -8.84 0.13
CA SER A 215 15.66 -8.98 -1.26
C SER A 215 14.51 -9.34 -2.21
N ALA A 216 13.66 -10.29 -1.83
CA ALA A 216 12.48 -10.70 -2.58
C ALA A 216 11.49 -9.54 -2.74
N LEU A 217 11.31 -8.74 -1.69
CA LEU A 217 10.45 -7.57 -1.68
C LEU A 217 10.96 -6.49 -2.66
N ILE A 218 12.28 -6.26 -2.73
CA ILE A 218 12.89 -5.36 -3.73
C ILE A 218 12.62 -5.86 -5.15
N VAL A 219 12.84 -7.15 -5.43
CA VAL A 219 12.59 -7.73 -6.75
C VAL A 219 11.12 -7.56 -7.15
N PHE A 220 10.20 -7.87 -6.23
CA PHE A 220 8.76 -7.68 -6.46
C PHE A 220 8.40 -6.22 -6.75
N TYR A 221 8.98 -5.28 -6.01
CA TYR A 221 8.79 -3.85 -6.25
C TYR A 221 9.29 -3.42 -7.64
N VAL A 222 10.47 -3.91 -8.06
CA VAL A 222 11.02 -3.61 -9.40
C VAL A 222 10.09 -4.12 -10.50
N ILE A 223 9.59 -5.36 -10.38
CA ILE A 223 8.63 -5.94 -11.33
C ILE A 223 7.36 -5.09 -11.40
N MET A 224 6.77 -4.74 -10.24
CA MET A 224 5.58 -3.88 -10.21
C MET A 224 5.84 -2.52 -10.87
N ARG A 225 6.98 -1.90 -10.60
CA ARG A 225 7.35 -0.61 -11.20
C ARG A 225 7.52 -0.70 -12.71
N LEU A 226 8.07 -1.80 -13.23
CA LEU A 226 8.17 -2.04 -14.67
C LEU A 226 6.80 -2.18 -15.33
N VAL A 227 5.89 -2.95 -14.71
CA VAL A 227 4.51 -3.08 -15.19
C VAL A 227 3.80 -1.73 -15.19
N ASP A 228 3.92 -0.95 -14.12
CA ASP A 228 3.30 0.37 -14.05
C ASP A 228 3.93 1.38 -15.02
N LYS A 229 5.24 1.29 -15.29
CA LYS A 229 5.90 2.11 -16.33
C LYS A 229 5.35 1.80 -17.72
N LYS A 230 5.18 0.51 -18.05
CA LYS A 230 4.57 0.08 -19.32
C LYS A 230 3.13 0.62 -19.44
N ARG A 231 2.33 0.46 -18.38
CA ARG A 231 0.94 0.95 -18.33
C ARG A 231 0.84 2.48 -18.49
N LEU A 232 1.73 3.23 -17.85
CA LEU A 232 1.75 4.69 -17.96
C LEU A 232 2.13 5.16 -19.37
N SER A 233 3.13 4.51 -20.00
CA SER A 233 3.51 4.81 -21.38
C SER A 233 2.37 4.55 -22.35
N ASP A 234 1.62 3.46 -22.15
CA ASP A 234 0.44 3.17 -22.95
C ASP A 234 -0.62 4.27 -22.76
N LEU A 235 -0.87 4.71 -21.51
CA LEU A 235 -1.84 5.76 -21.18
C LEU A 235 -1.46 7.16 -21.71
N GLU A 236 -0.18 7.53 -21.66
CA GLU A 236 0.32 8.83 -22.12
C GLU A 236 0.11 9.03 -23.63
N ASN A 237 0.28 7.95 -24.41
CA ASN A 237 0.02 7.95 -25.85
C ASN A 237 -1.47 8.17 -26.21
N TYR A 238 -2.41 7.97 -25.28
CA TYR A 238 -3.84 8.24 -25.50
C TYR A 238 -4.26 9.68 -25.18
N LEU A 239 -3.44 10.43 -24.42
CA LEU A 239 -3.82 11.74 -23.88
C LEU A 239 -3.58 12.91 -24.84
N GLY A 240 -2.79 12.71 -25.91
CA GLY A 240 -2.55 13.70 -26.98
C GLY A 240 -2.05 15.06 -26.45
N ASP A 241 -2.38 16.16 -27.13
CA ASP A 241 -1.92 17.52 -26.77
C ASP A 241 -2.44 18.04 -25.41
N ARG A 242 -3.51 17.46 -24.86
CA ARG A 242 -3.97 17.81 -23.49
C ARG A 242 -3.09 17.18 -22.39
N SER A 243 -2.19 16.27 -22.76
CA SER A 243 -1.25 15.63 -21.84
C SER A 243 -0.33 16.64 -21.14
N VAL A 244 0.04 17.75 -21.77
CA VAL A 244 1.04 18.70 -21.24
C VAL A 244 0.55 19.39 -19.96
N GLN A 245 -0.66 19.96 -19.96
CA GLN A 245 -1.25 20.61 -18.78
C GLN A 245 -1.50 19.62 -17.63
N ILE A 246 -1.81 18.37 -17.98
CA ILE A 246 -2.08 17.30 -17.02
C ILE A 246 -0.77 16.79 -16.42
N HIS A 247 0.27 16.67 -17.23
CA HIS A 247 1.60 16.28 -16.81
C HIS A 247 2.15 17.26 -15.77
N GLU A 248 1.98 18.57 -15.97
CA GLU A 248 2.40 19.58 -15.00
C GLU A 248 1.68 19.45 -13.65
N GLN A 249 0.35 19.29 -13.66
CA GLN A 249 -0.44 19.09 -12.42
C GLN A 249 -0.01 17.83 -11.67
N ILE A 250 0.32 16.77 -12.41
CA ILE A 250 0.76 15.49 -11.85
C ILE A 250 2.17 15.58 -11.30
N GLN A 251 3.09 16.25 -11.99
CA GLN A 251 4.45 16.48 -11.48
C GLN A 251 4.43 17.32 -10.21
N LYS A 252 3.56 18.32 -10.12
CA LYS A 252 3.35 19.11 -8.90
C LYS A 252 2.84 18.22 -7.77
N ALA A 253 1.79 17.43 -8.01
CA ALA A 253 1.24 16.50 -7.02
C ALA A 253 2.27 15.45 -6.58
N LYS A 254 3.16 15.01 -7.49
CA LYS A 254 4.27 14.11 -7.18
C LYS A 254 5.29 14.76 -6.26
N LYS A 255 5.70 15.99 -6.55
CA LYS A 255 6.63 16.75 -5.71
C LYS A 255 6.08 16.95 -4.30
N ASP A 256 4.82 17.36 -4.18
CA ASP A 256 4.17 17.60 -2.89
C ASP A 256 4.06 16.32 -2.06
N ARG A 257 3.64 15.21 -2.69
CA ARG A 257 3.55 13.91 -2.02
C ARG A 257 4.92 13.42 -1.58
N ASN A 258 5.94 13.58 -2.41
CA ASN A 258 7.31 13.18 -2.08
C ASN A 258 7.88 14.01 -0.92
N ARG A 259 7.59 15.32 -0.88
CA ARG A 259 7.96 16.19 0.23
C ARG A 259 7.28 15.78 1.53
N ALA A 260 5.97 15.53 1.49
CA ALA A 260 5.21 15.11 2.67
C ALA A 260 5.76 13.81 3.28
N TRP A 261 5.99 12.80 2.44
CA TRP A 261 6.58 11.54 2.90
C TRP A 261 8.03 11.69 3.37
N GLY A 262 8.84 12.53 2.71
CA GLY A 262 10.21 12.82 3.14
C GLY A 262 10.27 13.47 4.52
N ILE A 263 9.37 14.40 4.82
CA ILE A 263 9.24 15.00 6.16
C ILE A 263 8.81 13.93 7.16
N ALA A 264 7.77 13.14 6.85
CA ALA A 264 7.31 12.08 7.73
C ALA A 264 8.41 11.05 8.03
N TYR A 265 9.19 10.66 7.01
CA TYR A 265 10.34 9.77 7.15
C TYR A 265 11.41 10.36 8.05
N ALA A 266 11.80 11.62 7.82
CA ALA A 266 12.80 12.28 8.64
C ALA A 266 12.36 12.35 10.11
N VAL A 267 11.12 12.77 10.38
CA VAL A 267 10.57 12.83 11.74
C VAL A 267 10.58 11.46 12.41
N LEU A 268 10.10 10.42 11.71
CA LEU A 268 10.02 9.06 12.25
C LEU A 268 11.41 8.46 12.51
N VAL A 269 12.36 8.63 11.59
CA VAL A 269 13.74 8.15 11.77
C VAL A 269 14.45 8.90 12.88
N ILE A 270 14.23 10.22 12.99
CA ILE A 270 14.81 11.01 14.08
C ILE A 270 14.31 10.47 15.43
N LEU A 271 13.00 10.29 15.54
CA LEU A 271 12.36 9.91 16.80
C LEU A 271 12.66 8.47 17.22
N THR A 272 12.69 7.54 16.27
CA THR A 272 12.82 6.11 16.58
C THR A 272 14.25 5.58 16.53
N ILE A 273 15.14 6.18 15.73
CA ILE A 273 16.52 5.69 15.54
C ILE A 273 17.53 6.68 16.13
N LEU A 274 17.52 7.94 15.68
CA LEU A 274 18.55 8.91 16.10
C LEU A 274 18.46 9.29 17.58
N ILE A 275 17.26 9.54 18.13
CA ILE A 275 17.11 9.90 19.55
C ILE A 275 17.63 8.77 20.45
N PRO A 276 17.18 7.50 20.31
CA PRO A 276 17.71 6.41 21.12
C PRO A 276 19.22 6.23 20.95
N LEU A 277 19.72 6.34 19.73
CA LEU A 277 21.16 6.21 19.45
C LEU A 277 21.97 7.35 20.09
N ALA A 278 21.48 8.59 20.04
CA ALA A 278 22.11 9.73 20.71
C ALA A 278 22.11 9.56 22.24
N LEU A 279 21.04 9.02 22.83
CA LEU A 279 20.97 8.71 24.26
C LEU A 279 21.99 7.63 24.66
N ILE A 280 22.15 6.58 23.84
CA ILE A 280 23.16 5.54 24.07
C ILE A 280 24.57 6.14 24.03
N VAL A 281 24.89 6.93 23.00
CA VAL A 281 26.20 7.59 22.88
C VAL A 281 26.47 8.52 24.05
N PHE A 282 25.48 9.32 24.47
CA PHE A 282 25.60 10.21 25.62
C PHE A 282 25.82 9.43 26.92
N ALA A 283 25.13 8.31 27.12
CA ALA A 283 25.30 7.44 28.27
C ALA A 283 26.72 6.86 28.34
N ILE A 284 27.25 6.37 27.21
CA ILE A 284 28.62 5.86 27.09
C ILE A 284 29.64 6.97 27.41
N TRP A 285 29.49 8.15 26.82
CA TRP A 285 30.39 9.29 27.06
C TRP A 285 30.40 9.71 28.53
N ARG A 286 29.22 9.79 29.17
CA ARG A 286 29.08 10.11 30.60
C ARG A 286 29.73 9.04 31.48
N ALA A 287 29.61 7.75 31.12
CA ALA A 287 30.23 6.65 31.84
C ALA A 287 31.77 6.73 31.77
N ILE A 288 32.33 7.01 30.58
CA ILE A 288 33.79 7.16 30.39
C ILE A 288 34.32 8.36 31.19
N ARG A 289 33.62 9.52 31.15
CA ARG A 289 34.04 10.73 31.87
C ARG A 289 34.07 10.52 33.39
N ARG A 290 33.09 9.80 33.96
CA ARG A 290 33.05 9.46 35.39
C ARG A 290 34.19 8.53 35.81
N LYS A 291 34.59 7.57 34.97
CA LYS A 291 35.75 6.70 35.25
C LYS A 291 37.06 7.49 35.25
N LYS A 292 37.27 8.43 34.32
CA LYS A 292 38.46 9.30 34.31
C LYS A 292 38.59 10.17 35.56
N VAL A 293 37.48 10.70 36.09
CA VAL A 293 37.50 11.54 37.30
C VAL A 293 37.83 10.75 38.56
N LYS A 294 37.47 9.46 38.63
CA LYS A 294 37.84 8.59 39.77
C LYS A 294 39.30 8.13 39.75
N LEU A 295 39.98 8.14 38.60
CA LEU A 295 41.39 7.72 38.48
C LEU A 295 42.40 8.83 38.78
N ILE A 296 41.95 10.08 38.89
CA ILE A 296 42.80 11.27 39.13
C ILE A 296 42.73 11.73 40.60
N LYS A 297 41.86 11.13 41.42
CA LYS A 297 41.83 11.31 42.87
C LYS A 297 42.45 10.11 43.56
#